data_AF-A0A3D3PIB7-F1
#
_entry.id   AF-A0A3D3PIB7-F1
#
_cell.length_a   1.000
_cell.length_b   1.000
_cell.length_c   1.000
_cell.angle_alpha   90.00
_cell.angle_beta   90.00
_cell.angle_gamma   90.00
#
_symmetry.space_group_name_H-M   'P 1'
#
loop_
_entity.id
_entity.type
_entity.pdbx_description
1 polymer ?
#
loop_
_entity_poly.entity_id
_entity_poly.type
_entity_poly.pdbx_seq_one_letter_code
_entity_poly.pdbx_strand_id
1 'polypeptide(L)'
;MTFLATTFPLQAAEPVIQTIVSAVRPVLGMGLFLIMGAFAALLTLFRPLALGVMRAALLVIRPRLSLEDRRARGTLRGVQMLNRMANEFDASQPNLASELRNLASRG
;
A
#
# COMPACT_ATOMS: atom_id res chain seq x y z
N MET A 1 2.45 -7.94 74.87
CA MET A 1 3.13 -6.70 74.46
C MET A 1 4.08 -7.04 73.34
N THR A 2 3.54 -7.23 72.13
CA THR A 2 4.31 -7.63 70.94
C THR A 2 4.10 -6.55 69.89
N PHE A 3 4.53 -5.35 70.27
CA PHE A 3 4.68 -4.22 69.37
C PHE A 3 6.17 -4.17 69.02
N LEU A 4 6.49 -3.79 67.78
CA LEU A 4 7.84 -3.59 67.24
C LEU A 4 8.49 -4.87 66.70
N ALA A 5 8.57 -5.03 65.37
CA ALA A 5 9.81 -5.38 64.65
C ALA A 5 9.69 -5.84 63.19
N THR A 6 8.53 -5.95 62.54
CA THR A 6 8.46 -6.52 61.16
C THR A 6 8.02 -5.60 60.03
N THR A 7 7.76 -4.31 60.27
CA THR A 7 7.23 -3.40 59.22
C THR A 7 8.22 -2.38 58.64
N PHE A 8 9.48 -2.35 59.08
CA PHE A 8 10.48 -1.40 58.61
C PHE A 8 11.46 -2.10 57.65
N PRO A 9 11.25 -2.02 56.32
CA PRO A 9 11.97 -1.00 55.55
C PRO A 9 11.26 -0.48 54.28
N LEU A 10 9.94 -0.67 54.12
CA LEU A 10 9.26 -0.28 52.87
C LEU A 10 8.94 1.23 52.81
N GLN A 11 8.51 1.82 53.93
CA GLN A 11 8.17 3.25 53.99
C GLN A 11 9.39 4.19 53.85
N ALA A 12 10.59 3.72 54.22
CA ALA A 12 11.82 4.50 54.04
C ALA A 12 12.37 4.43 52.60
N ALA A 13 11.94 3.44 51.81
CA ALA A 13 12.37 3.26 50.42
C ALA A 13 11.52 4.03 49.40
N GLU A 14 10.29 4.41 49.76
CA GLU A 14 9.39 5.21 48.90
C GLU A 14 10.00 6.52 48.37
N PRO A 15 10.68 7.37 49.17
CA PRO A 15 11.26 8.61 48.64
C PRO A 15 12.37 8.33 47.62
N VAL A 16 13.13 7.24 47.79
CA VAL A 16 14.18 6.84 46.84
C VAL A 16 13.55 6.39 45.52
N ILE A 17 12.49 5.59 45.58
CA ILE A 17 11.74 5.16 44.38
C ILE A 17 11.15 6.36 43.64
N GLN A 18 10.54 7.31 44.35
CA GLN A 18 9.96 8.51 43.71
C GLN A 18 11.03 9.41 43.08
N THR A 19 12.22 9.49 43.68
CA THR A 19 13.34 10.27 43.13
C THR A 19 13.92 9.63 41.87
N ILE A 20 14.02 8.29 41.84
CA ILE A 20 14.46 7.56 40.64
C ILE A 20 13.42 7.69 39.53
N VAL A 21 12.13 7.53 39.83
CA VAL A 21 11.06 7.65 38.83
C VAL A 21 10.99 9.07 38.26
N SER A 22 11.11 10.11 39.08
CA SER A 22 11.07 11.50 38.62
C SER A 22 12.30 11.89 37.80
N ALA A 23 13.46 11.29 38.07
CA ALA A 23 14.68 11.48 37.28
C ALA A 23 14.66 10.71 35.94
N VAL A 24 14.07 9.52 35.90
CA VAL A 24 14.06 8.64 34.72
C VAL A 24 12.93 9.03 33.73
N ARG A 25 11.78 9.47 34.24
CA ARG A 25 10.62 9.85 33.41
C ARG A 25 10.89 10.91 32.33
N PRO A 26 11.63 12.01 32.59
CA PRO A 26 11.95 12.99 31.55
C PRO A 26 12.94 12.44 30.51
N VAL A 27 13.87 11.57 30.91
CA VAL A 27 14.85 10.95 29.99
C VAL A 27 14.14 10.02 29.00
N LEU A 28 13.19 9.21 29.50
CA LEU A 28 12.35 8.35 28.64
C LEU A 28 11.43 9.18 27.75
N GLY A 29 10.84 10.26 28.28
CA GLY A 29 10.00 11.18 27.51
C GLY A 29 10.76 11.87 26.37
N MET A 30 11.99 12.34 26.63
CA MET A 30 12.83 12.95 25.60
C MET A 30 13.29 11.94 24.55
N GLY A 31 13.65 10.72 24.97
CA GLY A 31 13.99 9.64 24.05
C GLY A 31 12.86 9.32 23.09
N LEU A 32 11.63 9.17 23.61
CA LEU A 32 10.44 8.93 22.79
C LEU A 32 10.18 10.09 21.81
N PHE A 33 10.32 11.33 22.27
CA PHE A 33 10.10 12.51 21.44
C PHE A 33 11.14 12.61 20.31
N LEU A 34 12.41 12.31 20.59
CA LEU A 34 13.46 12.22 19.57
C LEU A 34 13.21 11.11 18.55
N ILE A 35 12.78 9.93 19.01
CA ILE A 35 12.46 8.81 18.11
C ILE A 35 11.28 9.18 17.21
N MET A 36 10.24 9.80 17.76
CA MET A 36 9.10 10.28 16.97
C MET A 36 9.49 11.39 15.99
N GLY A 37 10.32 12.34 16.42
CA GLY A 37 10.83 13.42 15.57
C GLY A 37 11.68 12.90 14.42
N ALA A 38 12.59 11.95 14.69
CA ALA A 38 13.41 11.30 13.67
C ALA A 38 12.56 10.51 12.68
N PHE A 39 11.54 9.80 13.15
CA PHE A 39 10.60 9.08 12.27
C PHE A 39 9.79 10.03 11.39
N ALA A 40 9.30 11.15 11.95
CA ALA A 40 8.61 12.17 11.18
C ALA A 40 9.52 12.84 10.15
N ALA A 41 10.78 13.13 10.50
CA ALA A 41 11.80 13.67 9.59
C ALA A 41 12.13 12.68 8.46
N LEU A 42 12.20 11.39 8.77
CA LEU A 42 12.38 10.34 7.78
C LEU A 42 11.20 10.31 6.81
N LEU A 43 9.97 10.35 7.32
CA LEU A 43 8.75 10.38 6.50
C LEU A 43 8.64 11.65 5.64
N THR A 44 9.09 12.81 6.12
CA THR A 44 9.09 14.04 5.33
C THR A 44 10.20 14.06 4.29
N LEU A 45 11.37 13.49 4.58
CA LEU A 45 12.45 13.31 3.62
C LEU A 45 12.05 12.34 2.51
N PHE A 46 11.37 11.24 2.87
CA PHE A 46 10.87 10.24 1.94
C PHE A 46 9.41 10.46 1.51
N ARG A 47 8.84 11.66 1.74
CA ARG A 47 7.52 12.05 1.21
C ARG A 47 7.31 11.70 -0.26
N PRO A 48 8.25 11.97 -1.18
CA PRO A 48 8.05 11.60 -2.59
C PRO A 48 7.90 10.08 -2.78
N LEU A 49 8.58 9.28 -1.96
CA LEU A 49 8.54 7.82 -1.99
C LEU A 49 7.21 7.29 -1.42
N ALA A 50 6.75 7.84 -0.30
CA ALA A 50 5.45 7.53 0.28
C ALA A 50 4.28 7.88 -0.67
N LEU A 51 4.36 9.03 -1.35
CA LEU A 51 3.41 9.41 -2.41
C LEU A 51 3.47 8.46 -3.61
N GLY A 52 4.67 8.05 -4.01
CA GLY A 52 4.87 7.06 -5.07
C GLY A 52 4.23 5.71 -4.74
N VAL A 53 4.48 5.18 -3.55
CA VAL A 53 3.88 3.92 -3.06
C VAL A 53 2.36 4.03 -2.96
N MET A 54 1.84 5.15 -2.44
CA MET A 54 0.39 5.40 -2.38
C MET A 54 -0.24 5.40 -3.78
N ARG A 55 0.39 6.07 -4.75
CA ARG A 55 -0.09 6.10 -6.15
C ARG A 55 -0.04 4.72 -6.80
N ALA A 56 1.02 3.96 -6.57
CA ALA A 56 1.15 2.59 -7.06
C ALA A 56 0.08 1.67 -6.42
N ALA A 57 -0.14 1.77 -5.11
CA ALA A 57 -1.19 1.02 -4.41
C ALA A 57 -2.59 1.39 -4.93
N LEU A 58 -2.84 2.67 -5.21
CA LEU A 58 -4.11 3.12 -5.82
C LEU A 58 -4.28 2.57 -7.24
N LEU A 59 -3.21 2.47 -8.03
CA LEU A 59 -3.23 1.85 -9.36
C LEU A 59 -3.53 0.35 -9.30
N VAL A 60 -3.10 -0.35 -8.25
CA VAL A 60 -3.42 -1.77 -8.02
C VAL A 60 -4.90 -1.95 -7.66
N ILE A 61 -5.44 -1.10 -6.77
CA ILE A 61 -6.84 -1.21 -6.33
C ILE A 61 -7.81 -0.75 -7.42
N ARG A 62 -7.52 0.38 -8.07
CA ARG A 62 -8.32 0.95 -9.14
C ARG A 62 -7.41 1.32 -10.31
N PRO A 63 -7.09 0.36 -11.20
CA PRO A 63 -6.36 0.67 -12.40
C PRO A 63 -7.15 1.72 -13.18
N ARG A 64 -6.62 2.96 -13.20
CA ARG A 64 -7.20 4.06 -13.95
C ARG A 64 -6.85 3.82 -15.42
N LEU A 65 -7.67 3.01 -16.09
CA LEU A 65 -7.58 2.83 -17.53
C LEU A 65 -7.68 4.21 -18.20
N SER A 66 -6.64 4.57 -18.94
CA SER A 66 -6.62 5.77 -19.77
C SER A 66 -7.83 5.75 -20.72
N LEU A 67 -8.31 6.92 -21.12
CA LEU A 67 -9.33 7.01 -22.17
C LEU A 67 -8.86 6.34 -23.47
N GLU A 68 -7.56 6.41 -23.75
CA GLU A 68 -6.91 5.76 -24.89
C GLU A 68 -6.96 4.23 -24.74
N ASP A 69 -6.62 3.70 -23.56
CA ASP A 69 -6.68 2.26 -23.28
C ASP A 69 -8.10 1.70 -23.44
N ARG A 70 -9.12 2.47 -23.05
CA ARG A 70 -10.52 2.07 -23.21
C ARG A 70 -10.92 1.98 -24.68
N ARG A 71 -10.52 2.97 -25.48
CA ARG A 71 -10.75 2.96 -26.93
C ARG A 71 -10.01 1.80 -27.59
N ALA A 72 -8.73 1.61 -27.27
CA ALA A 72 -7.92 0.51 -27.79
C ALA A 72 -8.53 -0.86 -27.44
N ARG A 73 -9.02 -1.06 -26.21
CA ARG A 73 -9.72 -2.30 -25.83
C ARG A 73 -11.01 -2.52 -26.63
N GLY A 74 -11.76 -1.46 -26.94
CA GLY A 74 -12.93 -1.55 -27.79
C GLY A 74 -12.58 -2.04 -29.20
N THR A 75 -11.58 -1.41 -29.81
CA THR A 75 -11.05 -1.81 -31.13
C THR A 75 -10.54 -3.24 -31.14
N LEU A 76 -9.70 -3.62 -30.17
CA LEU A 76 -9.16 -4.98 -30.04
C LEU A 76 -10.27 -6.03 -29.89
N ARG A 77 -11.34 -5.73 -29.15
CA ARG A 77 -12.50 -6.65 -29.04
C ARG A 77 -13.19 -6.83 -30.39
N GLY A 78 -13.35 -5.76 -31.17
CA GLY A 78 -13.91 -5.83 -32.53
C GLY A 78 -13.07 -6.71 -33.45
N VAL A 79 -11.75 -6.48 -33.49
CA VAL A 79 -10.79 -7.27 -34.27
C VAL A 79 -10.80 -8.75 -33.85
N GLN A 80 -10.83 -9.03 -32.54
CA GLN A 80 -10.91 -10.39 -32.03
C GLN A 80 -12.22 -11.09 -32.43
N MET A 81 -13.34 -10.38 -32.38
CA MET A 81 -14.64 -10.93 -32.79
C MET A 81 -14.66 -11.28 -34.28
N LEU A 82 -14.08 -10.42 -35.12
CA LEU A 82 -13.99 -10.66 -36.56
C LEU A 82 -13.06 -11.84 -36.90
N ASN A 83 -11.94 -11.97 -36.19
CA ASN A 83 -11.06 -13.14 -36.32
C ASN A 83 -11.73 -14.45 -35.85
N ARG A 84 -12.57 -14.39 -34.80
CA ARG A 84 -13.35 -15.58 -34.37
C ARG A 84 -14.35 -15.99 -35.44
N MET A 85 -15.10 -15.04 -36.02
CA MET A 85 -16.01 -15.33 -37.13
C MET A 85 -15.26 -15.91 -38.33
N ALA A 86 -14.11 -15.34 -38.69
CA ALA A 86 -13.30 -15.87 -39.77
C ALA A 86 -12.89 -17.34 -39.54
N ASN A 87 -12.53 -17.70 -38.31
CA ASN A 87 -12.19 -19.08 -37.96
C ASN A 87 -13.41 -20.01 -37.99
N GLU A 88 -14.61 -19.51 -37.69
CA GLU A 88 -15.87 -20.27 -37.79
C GLU A 88 -16.24 -20.55 -39.26
N PHE A 89 -16.02 -19.58 -40.14
CA PHE A 89 -16.30 -19.71 -41.57
C PHE A 89 -15.16 -20.35 -42.40
N ASP A 90 -14.00 -20.63 -41.81
CA ASP A 90 -12.81 -21.13 -42.53
C ASP A 90 -13.09 -22.46 -43.26
N ALA A 91 -13.92 -23.33 -42.65
CA ALA A 91 -14.27 -24.63 -43.22
C ALA A 91 -15.45 -24.58 -44.21
N SER A 92 -16.40 -23.66 -44.03
CA SER A 92 -17.62 -23.59 -44.83
C SER A 92 -17.51 -22.61 -46.00
N GLN A 93 -16.85 -21.48 -45.79
CA GLN A 93 -16.74 -20.37 -46.74
C GLN A 93 -15.36 -19.70 -46.61
N PRO A 94 -14.29 -20.31 -47.17
CA PRO A 94 -12.92 -19.82 -46.99
C PRO A 94 -12.71 -18.41 -47.58
N ASN A 95 -13.45 -18.04 -48.64
CA ASN A 95 -13.38 -16.69 -49.20
C ASN A 95 -13.89 -15.64 -48.19
N LEU A 96 -15.03 -15.89 -47.55
CA LEU A 96 -15.59 -15.02 -46.52
C LEU A 96 -14.65 -14.93 -45.30
N ALA A 97 -14.05 -16.05 -44.89
CA ALA A 97 -13.06 -16.06 -43.81
C ALA A 97 -11.85 -15.16 -44.13
N SER A 98 -11.38 -15.16 -45.38
CA SER A 98 -10.28 -14.29 -45.82
C SER A 98 -10.67 -12.80 -45.81
N GLU A 99 -11.90 -12.47 -46.21
CA GLU A 99 -12.41 -11.10 -46.18
C GLU A 99 -12.56 -10.59 -44.73
N LEU A 100 -13.04 -11.44 -43.82
CA LEU A 100 -13.14 -11.11 -42.40
C LEU A 100 -11.76 -10.89 -41.75
N ARG A 101 -10.76 -11.72 -42.07
CA ARG A 101 -9.36 -11.50 -41.62
C ARG A 101 -8.78 -10.21 -42.19
N ASN A 102 -9.06 -9.90 -43.46
CA ASN A 102 -8.64 -8.64 -44.09
C ASN A 102 -9.29 -7.43 -43.43
N LEU A 103 -10.59 -7.48 -43.13
CA LEU A 103 -11.28 -6.42 -42.40
C LEU A 103 -10.71 -6.27 -40.97
N ALA A 104 -10.33 -7.38 -40.32
CA ALA A 104 -9.76 -7.37 -38.98
C ALA A 104 -8.36 -6.73 -38.97
N SER A 105 -7.58 -6.90 -40.05
CA SER A 105 -6.23 -6.32 -40.20
C SER A 105 -6.22 -4.80 -40.39
N ARG A 106 -7.38 -4.21 -40.75
CA ARG A 106 -7.54 -2.78 -41.02
C ARG A 106 -8.07 -1.99 -39.82
N GLY A 107 -8.55 -2.68 -38.79
CA GLY A 107 -9.17 -2.12 -37.59
C GLY A 107 -8.18 -1.84 -36.48
#